data_AF-A0A3S3QSE6-F1
#
_entry.id   AF-A0A3S3QSE6-F1
#
_cell.length_a   1.000
_cell.length_b   1.000
_cell.length_c   1.000
_cell.angle_alpha   90.00
_cell.angle_beta   90.00
_cell.angle_gamma   90.00
#
_symmetry.space_group_name_H-M   'P 1'
#
loop_
_entity.id
_entity.type
_entity.pdbx_description
1 polymer ?
#
loop_
_entity_poly.entity_id
_entity_poly.type
_entity_poly.pdbx_seq_one_letter_code
_entity_poly.pdbx_strand_id
1 'polypeptide(L)'
;MNKLKSSQKEKVKQFISFTNTGEKTAIYCLSMNDWKLDVASDAYFNEPSLYYKETKVNNCVDKKKIESFFNRYKDCADKITTDGILRLLSDLNFSPEDVKVLQIMH
;
A
#
# COMPACT_ATOMS: atom_id res chain seq x y z
N MET A 1 -24.00 -4.84 -14.03
CA MET A 1 -22.67 -4.20 -14.20
C MET A 1 -22.70 -3.37 -15.48
N ASN A 2 -22.75 -2.04 -15.34
CA ASN A 2 -22.72 -1.15 -16.49
C ASN A 2 -21.34 -1.25 -17.16
N LYS A 3 -21.30 -1.69 -18.42
CA LYS A 3 -20.06 -1.79 -19.20
C LYS A 3 -19.49 -0.38 -19.40
N LEU A 4 -18.29 -0.13 -18.86
CA LEU A 4 -17.54 1.09 -19.16
C LEU A 4 -17.27 1.20 -20.66
N LYS A 5 -17.42 2.40 -21.21
CA LYS A 5 -17.03 2.72 -22.60
C LYS A 5 -15.51 2.58 -22.75
N SER A 6 -15.02 2.31 -23.95
CA SER A 6 -13.58 2.15 -24.21
C SER A 6 -12.76 3.37 -23.75
N SER A 7 -13.28 4.59 -23.97
CA SER A 7 -12.67 5.83 -23.50
C SER A 7 -12.60 5.95 -21.96
N GLN A 8 -13.60 5.41 -21.26
CA GLN A 8 -13.64 5.39 -19.80
C GLN A 8 -12.61 4.39 -19.24
N LYS A 9 -12.44 3.24 -19.88
CA LYS A 9 -11.42 2.26 -19.49
C LYS A 9 -10.00 2.80 -19.62
N GLU A 10 -9.74 3.58 -20.67
CA GLU A 10 -8.42 4.19 -20.88
C GLU A 10 -8.09 5.20 -19.77
N LYS A 11 -9.07 6.04 -19.40
CA LYS A 11 -8.94 6.97 -18.28
C LYS A 11 -8.73 6.28 -16.94
N VAL A 12 -9.41 5.15 -16.69
CA VAL A 12 -9.19 4.34 -15.48
C VAL A 12 -7.75 3.84 -15.43
N LYS A 13 -7.23 3.29 -16.52
CA LYS A 13 -5.84 2.82 -16.58
C LYS A 13 -4.83 3.94 -16.33
N GLN A 14 -5.04 5.11 -16.94
CA GLN A 14 -4.20 6.28 -16.72
C GLN A 14 -4.25 6.73 -15.26
N PHE A 15 -5.45 6.84 -14.68
CA PHE A 15 -5.63 7.24 -13.27
C PHE A 15 -4.93 6.28 -12.30
N ILE A 16 -5.04 4.96 -12.53
CA ILE A 16 -4.34 3.94 -11.74
C ILE A 16 -2.82 4.10 -11.87
N SER A 17 -2.31 4.39 -13.07
CA SER A 17 -0.88 4.58 -13.30
C SER A 17 -0.31 5.78 -12.51
N PHE A 18 -1.10 6.81 -12.27
CA PHE A 18 -0.64 8.02 -11.55
C PHE A 18 -0.84 7.91 -10.03
N THR A 19 -1.94 7.30 -9.59
CA THR A 19 -2.34 7.28 -8.18
C THR A 19 -2.01 5.97 -7.46
N ASN A 20 -1.59 4.92 -8.20
CA ASN A 20 -1.40 3.55 -7.71
C ASN A 20 -2.61 3.02 -6.92
N THR A 21 -3.81 3.46 -7.29
CA THR A 21 -5.07 3.02 -6.65
C THR A 21 -5.65 1.80 -7.35
N GLY A 22 -6.50 1.05 -6.64
CA GLY A 22 -7.27 -0.03 -7.27
C GLY A 22 -8.36 0.46 -8.22
N GLU A 23 -8.80 -0.43 -9.11
CA GLU A 23 -9.78 -0.14 -10.16
C GLU A 23 -11.11 0.42 -9.63
N LYS A 24 -11.56 -0.05 -8.45
CA LYS A 24 -12.78 0.46 -7.80
C LYS A 24 -12.64 1.92 -7.36
N THR A 25 -11.51 2.27 -6.76
CA THR A 25 -11.20 3.64 -6.34
C THR A 25 -11.08 4.56 -7.56
N ALA A 26 -10.38 4.11 -8.60
CA ALA A 26 -10.23 4.85 -9.85
C ALA A 26 -11.58 5.10 -10.54
N ILE A 27 -12.43 4.08 -10.67
CA ILE A 27 -13.77 4.23 -11.27
C ILE A 27 -14.63 5.18 -10.44
N TYR A 28 -14.60 5.07 -9.11
CA TYR A 28 -15.38 5.95 -8.24
C TYR A 28 -14.93 7.41 -8.37
N CYS A 29 -13.63 7.67 -8.25
CA CYS A 29 -13.07 9.01 -8.36
C CYS A 29 -13.36 9.64 -9.73
N LEU A 30 -13.20 8.88 -10.81
CA LEU A 30 -13.52 9.35 -12.16
C LEU A 30 -15.03 9.59 -12.34
N SER A 31 -15.89 8.75 -11.75
CA SER A 31 -17.34 8.92 -11.84
C SER A 31 -17.86 10.16 -11.12
N MET A 32 -17.21 10.57 -10.01
CA MET A 32 -17.55 11.75 -9.23
C MET A 32 -17.07 13.06 -9.88
N ASN A 33 -16.11 12.98 -10.80
CA ASN A 33 -15.45 14.12 -11.43
C ASN A 33 -15.71 14.17 -12.95
N ASP A 34 -16.89 13.77 -13.40
CA ASP A 34 -17.31 13.78 -14.82
C ASP A 34 -16.34 13.09 -15.79
N TRP A 35 -15.60 12.08 -15.31
CA TRP A 35 -14.54 11.41 -16.06
C TRP A 35 -13.44 12.35 -16.57
N LYS A 36 -13.20 13.48 -15.90
CA LYS A 36 -12.06 14.36 -16.17
C LYS A 36 -10.86 13.87 -15.37
N LEU A 37 -9.84 13.37 -16.07
CA LEU A 37 -8.69 12.71 -15.46
C LEU A 37 -7.87 13.68 -14.60
N ASP A 38 -7.65 14.88 -15.13
CA ASP A 38 -6.98 16.00 -14.49
C ASP A 38 -7.68 16.39 -13.17
N VAL A 39 -8.98 16.66 -13.22
CA VAL A 39 -9.77 17.04 -12.03
C VAL A 39 -9.85 15.90 -11.01
N ALA A 40 -10.09 14.66 -11.48
CA ALA A 40 -10.16 13.52 -10.58
C ALA A 40 -8.82 13.28 -9.86
N SER A 41 -7.70 13.42 -10.58
CA SER A 41 -6.37 13.19 -10.00
C SER A 41 -6.07 14.26 -8.97
N ASP A 42 -6.32 15.53 -9.28
CA ASP A 42 -6.14 16.64 -8.34
C ASP A 42 -7.03 16.49 -7.09
N ALA A 43 -8.30 16.16 -7.27
CA ALA A 43 -9.22 15.89 -6.16
C ALA A 43 -8.77 14.71 -5.29
N TYR A 44 -8.26 13.64 -5.91
CA TYR A 44 -7.72 12.48 -5.19
C TYR A 44 -6.46 12.84 -4.41
N PHE A 45 -5.54 13.63 -4.97
CA PHE A 45 -4.32 14.05 -4.27
C PHE A 45 -4.60 15.05 -3.15
N ASN A 46 -5.63 15.88 -3.30
CA ASN A 46 -6.07 16.81 -2.26
C ASN A 46 -6.75 16.09 -1.08
N GLU A 47 -7.67 15.16 -1.34
CA GLU A 47 -8.36 14.42 -0.28
C GLU A 47 -8.59 12.93 -0.62
N PRO A 48 -7.54 12.09 -0.47
CA PRO A 48 -7.59 10.68 -0.86
C PRO A 48 -8.66 9.86 -0.11
N SER A 49 -8.97 10.27 1.13
CA SER A 49 -9.89 9.59 2.04
C SER A 49 -11.34 9.54 1.53
N LEU A 50 -11.78 10.54 0.77
CA LEU A 50 -13.14 10.58 0.21
C LEU A 50 -13.34 9.57 -0.91
N TYR A 51 -12.28 9.29 -1.67
CA TYR A 51 -12.36 8.52 -2.91
C TYR A 51 -11.93 7.07 -2.75
N TYR A 52 -11.19 6.76 -1.69
CA TYR A 52 -10.69 5.41 -1.43
C TYR A 52 -11.86 4.44 -1.19
N LYS A 53 -12.20 3.68 -2.23
CA LYS A 53 -13.33 2.71 -2.25
C LYS A 53 -12.86 1.27 -2.38
N GLU A 54 -11.56 1.04 -2.30
CA GLU A 54 -11.06 -0.31 -2.14
C GLU A 54 -11.58 -0.91 -0.83
N THR A 55 -12.52 -1.82 -0.97
CA THR A 55 -12.71 -2.88 0.02
C THR A 55 -11.33 -3.50 0.23
N LYS A 56 -10.87 -3.62 1.48
CA LYS A 56 -9.56 -4.14 1.93
C LYS A 56 -9.23 -5.58 1.43
N VAL A 57 -9.31 -5.83 0.13
CA VAL A 57 -9.36 -7.18 -0.44
C VAL A 57 -8.21 -7.42 -1.42
N ASN A 58 -7.54 -6.38 -1.94
CA ASN A 58 -6.46 -6.59 -2.93
C ASN A 58 -5.04 -6.21 -2.49
N ASN A 59 -4.88 -5.67 -1.28
CA ASN A 59 -3.63 -5.88 -0.54
C ASN A 59 -3.90 -7.02 0.45
N CYS A 60 -3.77 -8.26 -0.03
CA CYS A 60 -3.52 -9.43 0.79
C CYS A 60 -2.14 -9.26 1.45
N VAL A 61 -2.03 -8.25 2.31
CA VAL A 61 -1.14 -8.34 3.44
C VAL A 61 -1.75 -9.45 4.27
N ASP A 62 -1.18 -10.65 4.12
CA ASP A 62 -1.55 -11.78 4.94
C ASP A 62 -1.19 -11.42 6.38
N LYS A 63 -2.17 -10.83 7.07
CA LYS A 63 -1.99 -10.33 8.44
C LYS A 63 -1.47 -11.42 9.34
N LYS A 64 -1.80 -12.68 9.08
CA LYS A 64 -1.27 -13.83 9.83
C LYS A 64 0.23 -14.01 9.60
N LYS A 65 0.73 -13.80 8.38
CA LYS A 65 2.18 -13.82 8.10
C LYS A 65 2.90 -12.66 8.76
N ILE A 66 2.33 -11.45 8.72
CA ILE A 66 2.91 -10.29 9.43
C ILE A 66 2.93 -10.52 10.93
N GLU A 67 1.83 -11.01 11.49
CA GLU A 67 1.71 -11.29 12.92
C GLU A 67 2.65 -12.42 13.33
N SER A 68 2.78 -13.48 12.53
CA SER A 68 3.74 -14.56 12.77
C SER A 68 5.19 -14.08 12.67
N PHE A 69 5.51 -13.20 11.73
CA PHE A 69 6.82 -12.57 11.62
C PHE A 69 7.11 -11.69 12.85
N PHE A 70 6.16 -10.84 13.24
CA PHE A 70 6.29 -9.99 14.43
C PHE A 70 6.46 -10.83 15.70
N ASN A 71 5.66 -11.88 15.87
CA ASN A 71 5.73 -12.79 17.00
C ASN A 71 7.06 -13.56 17.09
N ARG A 72 7.75 -13.78 15.96
CA ARG A 72 9.07 -14.42 15.92
C ARG A 72 10.17 -13.56 16.54
N TYR A 73 10.07 -12.24 16.40
CA TYR A 73 11.11 -11.30 16.83
C TYR A 73 10.70 -10.41 18.01
N LYS A 74 9.42 -10.35 18.36
CA LYS A 74 8.95 -9.58 19.52
C LYS A 74 9.40 -10.22 20.85
N ASP A 75 9.52 -9.37 21.86
CA ASP A 75 9.74 -9.77 23.25
C ASP A 75 8.42 -9.68 24.06
N CYS A 76 8.45 -9.98 25.36
CA CYS A 76 7.30 -9.94 26.27
C CYS A 76 6.50 -8.62 26.28
N ALA A 77 7.06 -7.53 25.76
CA ALA A 77 6.47 -6.18 25.80
C ALA A 77 5.80 -5.73 24.49
N ASP A 78 5.36 -6.67 23.63
CA ASP A 78 4.77 -6.38 22.30
C ASP A 78 5.60 -5.38 21.46
N LYS A 79 6.92 -5.45 21.63
CA LYS A 79 7.93 -4.67 20.92
C LYS A 79 9.06 -5.59 20.50
N ILE A 80 9.66 -5.34 19.34
CA ILE A 80 10.91 -5.98 18.94
C ILE A 80 12.03 -5.22 19.66
N THR A 81 12.67 -5.88 20.63
CA THR A 81 13.82 -5.34 21.37
C THR A 81 15.11 -5.52 20.57
N THR A 82 16.23 -5.00 21.07
CA THR A 82 17.55 -5.13 20.43
C THR A 82 17.90 -6.58 20.09
N ASP A 83 17.59 -7.53 20.98
CA ASP A 83 17.79 -8.96 20.74
C ASP A 83 16.94 -9.51 19.59
N GLY A 84 15.72 -9.00 19.43
CA GLY A 84 14.83 -9.33 18.33
C GLY A 84 15.36 -8.81 16.99
N ILE A 85 15.90 -7.58 16.98
CA ILE A 85 16.53 -6.98 15.81
C ILE A 85 17.79 -7.76 15.41
N LEU A 86 18.65 -8.12 16.37
CA LEU A 86 19.86 -8.91 16.09
C LEU A 86 19.52 -10.28 15.49
N ARG A 87 18.48 -10.95 15.99
CA ARG A 87 17.96 -12.19 15.40
C ARG A 87 17.42 -12.00 13.98
N LEU A 88 16.70 -10.91 13.73
CA LEU A 88 16.23 -10.57 12.39
C LEU A 88 17.39 -10.36 11.41
N LEU A 89 18.41 -9.61 11.82
CA LEU A 89 19.59 -9.37 10.99
C LEU A 89 20.38 -10.65 10.72
N SER A 90 20.48 -11.53 11.72
CA SER A 90 21.09 -12.85 11.56
C SER A 90 20.32 -13.72 10.55
N ASP A 91 18.98 -13.75 10.62
CA ASP A 91 18.12 -14.50 9.68
C ASP A 91 18.18 -13.93 8.25
N LEU A 92 18.52 -12.65 8.12
CA LEU A 92 18.73 -11.98 6.83
C LEU A 92 20.20 -12.02 6.36
N ASN A 93 21.09 -12.68 7.10
CA ASN A 93 22.54 -12.74 6.84
C ASN A 93 23.21 -11.35 6.76
N PHE A 94 22.67 -10.35 7.46
CA PHE A 94 23.29 -9.04 7.60
C PHE A 94 24.14 -8.96 8.87
N SER A 95 25.31 -8.33 8.74
CA SER A 95 26.06 -7.90 9.92
C SER A 95 25.35 -6.69 10.55
N PRO A 96 25.20 -6.62 11.88
CA PRO A 96 24.62 -5.44 12.55
C PRO A 96 25.40 -4.14 12.30
N GLU A 97 26.63 -4.24 11.81
CA GLU A 97 27.51 -3.12 11.46
C GLU A 97 27.38 -2.69 9.98
N ASP A 98 26.60 -3.40 9.17
CA ASP A 98 26.45 -3.09 7.74
C ASP A 98 25.61 -1.81 7.56
N VAL A 99 26.09 -0.88 6.73
CA VAL A 99 25.40 0.39 6.41
C VAL A 99 24.00 0.14 5.84
N LYS A 100 23.77 -1.02 5.23
CA LYS A 100 22.45 -1.45 4.74
C LYS A 100 21.43 -1.60 5.86
N VAL A 101 21.85 -1.93 7.08
CA VAL A 101 20.95 -2.04 8.24
C VAL A 101 20.34 -0.69 8.60
N LEU A 102 21.10 0.40 8.45
CA LEU A 102 20.59 1.76 8.66
C LEU A 102 19.47 2.12 7.68
N GLN A 103 19.51 1.61 6.45
CA GLN A 103 18.46 1.84 5.44
C GLN A 103 17.17 1.07 5.74
N ILE A 104 17.24 -0.06 6.45
CA ILE A 104 16.07 -0.86 6.83
C ILE A 104 15.36 -0.27 8.06
N MET A 105 16.09 0.48 8.89
CA MET A 105 15.61 1.03 10.17
C MET A 105 15.11 2.48 10.08
N HIS A 106 15.21 3.14 8.92
CA HIS A 106 14.79 4.52 8.68
C HIS A 106 13.42 4.58 8.00
#